data_AF-A0A2V7BGA0-F1
#
_entry.id   AF-A0A2V7BGA0-F1
#
_cell.length_a   1.000
_cell.length_b   1.000
_cell.length_c   1.000
_cell.angle_alpha   90.00
_cell.angle_beta   90.00
_cell.angle_gamma   90.00
#
_symmetry.space_group_name_H-M   'P 1'
#
loop_
_entity.id
_entity.type
_entity.pdbx_description
1 polymer ?
#
loop_
_entity_poly.entity_id
_entity_poly.type
_entity_poly.pdbx_seq_one_letter_code
_entity_poly.pdbx_strand_id
1 'polypeptide(L)' 'MRQRYLLVTVVILLGLGCVYGSTALAPARAADGDTLPGTATLTGVVNAPKPFKAARVHLMNVDKNVLFMVYTSGGRY' A
#
# COMPACT_ATOMS: atom_id res chain seq x y z
N MET A 1 -40.41 -21.14 -10.82
CA MET A 1 -39.65 -21.31 -9.55
C MET A 1 -38.12 -21.24 -9.73
N ARG A 2 -37.55 -21.89 -10.75
CA ARG A 2 -36.10 -21.94 -11.04
C ARG A 2 -35.41 -20.57 -11.23
N GLN A 3 -36.12 -19.57 -11.75
CA GLN A 3 -35.61 -18.22 -11.99
C GLN A 3 -35.48 -17.35 -10.72
N ARG A 4 -36.31 -17.61 -9.69
CA ARG A 4 -36.20 -16.93 -8.40
C ARG A 4 -34.94 -17.37 -7.64
N TYR A 5 -34.60 -18.67 -7.71
CA TYR A 5 -33.37 -19.20 -7.09
C TYR A 5 -32.10 -18.68 -7.77
N LEU A 6 -32.14 -18.52 -9.10
CA LEU A 6 -31.03 -17.97 -9.90
C LEU A 6 -30.73 -16.50 -9.58
N LEU A 7 -31.77 -15.70 -9.31
CA LEU A 7 -31.58 -14.30 -8.91
C LEU A 7 -30.99 -14.18 -7.50
N VAL A 8 -31.43 -15.03 -6.57
CA VAL A 8 -30.91 -15.03 -5.19
C VAL A 8 -29.43 -15.43 -5.14
N THR A 9 -29.01 -16.43 -5.92
CA THR A 9 -27.59 -16.83 -5.98
C THR A 9 -26.69 -15.77 -6.58
N VAL A 10 -27.14 -15.06 -7.63
CA VAL A 10 -26.39 -13.94 -8.22
C VAL A 10 -26.22 -12.78 -7.24
N VAL A 11 -27.27 -12.44 -6.50
CA VAL A 11 -27.22 -11.38 -5.47
C VAL A 11 -26.27 -11.74 -4.33
N ILE A 12 -26.26 -13.00 -3.89
CA ILE A 12 -25.33 -13.48 -2.87
C ILE A 12 -23.87 -13.41 -3.37
N LEU A 13 -23.61 -13.85 -4.61
CA LEU A 13 -22.26 -13.80 -5.19
C LEU A 13 -21.75 -12.36 -5.39
N LEU A 14 -22.63 -11.44 -5.81
CA LEU A 14 -22.31 -10.01 -5.91
C LEU A 14 -22.05 -9.38 -4.54
N GLY A 15 -22.88 -9.68 -3.55
CA GLY A 15 -22.69 -9.22 -2.17
C GLY A 15 -21.38 -9.72 -1.57
N LEU A 16 -21.04 -10.99 -1.81
CA LEU A 16 -19.78 -11.58 -1.36
C LEU A 16 -18.57 -10.93 -2.07
N GLY A 17 -18.66 -10.69 -3.38
CA GLY A 17 -17.62 -10.02 -4.16
C GLY A 17 -17.30 -8.60 -3.67
N CYS A 18 -18.30 -7.83 -3.24
CA CYS A 18 -18.10 -6.49 -2.67
C CYS A 18 -17.41 -6.51 -1.30
N VAL A 19 -17.70 -7.51 -0.46
CA VAL A 19 -17.12 -7.62 0.89
C VAL A 19 -15.65 -8.06 0.84
N TYR A 20 -15.29 -8.97 -0.07
CA TYR A 20 -13.91 -9.45 -0.21
C TYR A 20 -13.04 -8.60 -1.16
N GLY A 21 -13.63 -7.81 -2.06
CA GLY A 21 -12.90 -6.95 -2.99
C GLY A 21 -12.35 -5.65 -2.39
N SER A 22 -12.73 -5.33 -1.14
CA SER A 22 -12.50 -4.02 -0.53
C SER A 22 -11.42 -4.06 0.59
N THR A 23 -10.26 -4.67 0.35
CA THR A 23 -9.16 -4.68 1.34
C THR A 23 -8.17 -3.51 1.20
N ALA A 24 -8.39 -2.59 0.27
CA ALA A 24 -7.38 -1.59 -0.10
C ALA A 24 -7.80 -0.15 0.21
N LEU A 25 -7.86 0.25 1.49
CA LEU A 25 -7.99 1.68 1.85
C LEU A 25 -7.21 2.15 3.08
N ALA A 26 -6.57 1.26 3.85
CA ALA A 26 -5.70 1.75 4.92
C ALA A 26 -4.39 2.26 4.29
N PRO A 27 -4.06 3.56 4.42
CA PRO A 27 -2.74 4.04 4.01
C PRO A 27 -1.73 3.31 4.88
N ALA A 28 -0.76 2.68 4.23
CA ALA A 28 0.29 2.00 4.97
C ALA A 28 1.07 3.03 5.78
N ARG A 29 1.08 2.85 7.11
CA ARG A 29 1.86 3.71 8.00
C ARG A 29 3.33 3.31 7.96
N ALA A 30 4.19 4.31 8.07
CA ALA A 30 5.58 4.06 8.42
C ALA A 30 5.60 3.26 9.74
N ALA A 31 6.39 2.20 9.80
CA ALA A 31 6.61 1.50 11.06
C ALA A 31 7.29 2.48 12.03
N ASP A 32 6.80 2.54 13.27
CA ASP A 32 7.48 3.23 14.37
C ASP A 32 8.76 2.43 14.70
N GLY A 33 9.80 2.67 13.90
CA GLY A 33 11.13 2.12 14.11
C GLY A 33 11.90 2.99 15.09
N ASP A 34 12.67 2.36 15.96
CA ASP A 34 13.53 3.06 16.90
C ASP A 34 14.56 3.92 16.15
N THR A 35 14.75 5.17 16.58
CA THR A 35 15.66 6.09 15.89
C THR A 35 17.11 5.62 16.05
N LEU A 36 17.82 5.38 14.94
CA LEU A 36 19.23 4.99 14.97
C LEU A 36 20.13 6.23 15.18
N PRO A 37 20.98 6.27 16.23
CA PRO A 37 21.89 7.40 16.46
C PRO A 37 22.76 7.72 15.24
N GLY A 38 22.90 9.01 14.94
CA GLY A 38 23.66 9.47 13.77
C GLY A 38 22.93 9.30 12.43
N THR A 39 21.63 8.97 12.45
CA THR A 39 20.73 8.97 11.29
C THR A 39 19.54 9.90 11.51
N ALA A 40 18.89 10.29 10.41
CA ALA A 40 17.67 11.08 10.45
C ALA A 40 16.46 10.24 10.04
N THR A 41 15.30 10.54 10.61
CA THR A 41 14.03 9.93 10.21
C THR A 41 13.35 10.80 9.15
N LEU A 42 12.94 10.20 8.03
CA LEU A 42 12.13 10.85 7.00
C LEU A 42 10.77 10.16 6.92
N THR A 43 9.69 10.95 6.99
CA THR A 43 8.32 10.49 6.76
C THR A 43 7.67 11.28 5.62
N GLY A 44 6.79 10.65 4.86
CA GLY A 44 6.12 11.28 3.73
C GLY A 44 5.18 10.33 2.99
N VAL A 45 4.41 10.88 2.06
CA VAL A 45 3.46 10.14 1.21
C VAL A 45 3.87 10.30 -0.25
N VAL A 46 3.85 9.21 -1.00
CA VAL A 46 4.12 9.22 -2.44
C VAL A 46 2.79 9.20 -3.19
N ASN A 47 2.52 10.27 -3.94
CA ASN A 47 1.32 10.37 -4.78
C ASN A 47 1.68 10.10 -6.24
N ALA A 48 0.82 9.37 -6.95
CA ALA A 48 0.96 9.15 -8.38
C ALA A 48 -0.43 9.16 -9.06
N PRO A 49 -0.51 9.59 -10.33
CA PRO A 49 -1.79 9.63 -11.07
C PRO A 49 -2.32 8.23 -11.42
N LYS A 50 -1.48 7.19 -11.37
CA LYS A 50 -1.86 5.80 -11.65
C LYS A 50 -1.64 4.94 -10.41
N PRO A 51 -2.42 3.87 -10.20
CA PRO A 51 -2.16 2.88 -9.17
C PRO A 51 -0.76 2.29 -9.32
N PHE A 52 -0.04 2.16 -8.21
CA PHE A 52 1.28 1.54 -8.16
C PHE A 52 1.38 0.65 -6.92
N LYS A 53 2.24 -0.37 -6.97
CA LYS A 53 2.40 -1.35 -5.88
C LYS A 53 3.25 -0.79 -4.74
N ALA A 54 4.42 -0.24 -5.05
CA ALA A 54 5.21 0.56 -4.12
C ALA A 54 6.00 1.63 -4.89
N ALA A 55 6.77 2.46 -4.20
CA ALA A 55 7.67 3.44 -4.79
C ALA A 55 9.10 3.17 -4.31
N ARG A 56 10.09 3.46 -5.17
CA ARG A 56 11.50 3.46 -4.81
C ARG A 56 11.89 4.89 -4.43
N VAL A 57 12.25 5.11 -3.17
CA VAL A 57 12.62 6.43 -2.66
C VAL A 57 14.13 6.47 -2.46
N HIS A 58 14.76 7.46 -3.08
CA HIS A 58 16.20 7.69 -2.99
C HIS A 58 16.46 8.88 -2.08
N LEU A 59 17.27 8.69 -1.05
CA LEU A 59 17.72 9.76 -0.16
C LEU A 59 19.24 9.87 -0.26
N MET A 60 19.74 11.06 -0.59
CA MET A 60 21.18 11.32 -0.61
C MET A 60 21.59 12.04 0.67
N ASN A 61 22.56 11.48 1.38
CA ASN A 61 23.34 12.26 2.35
C ASN A 61 24.51 12.91 1.61
N VAL A 62 24.42 14.23 1.40
CA VAL A 62 25.42 15.02 0.65
C VAL A 62 26.75 15.17 1.41
N ASP A 63 26.71 15.16 2.74
CA ASP A 63 27.92 15.31 3.57
C ASP A 63 28.77 14.03 3.57
N LYS A 64 28.11 12.87 3.56
CA LYS A 64 28.75 11.54 3.59
C LYS A 64 28.88 10.90 2.20
N ASN A 65 28.28 11.50 1.17
CA ASN A 65 28.18 10.94 -0.18
C ASN A 65 27.61 9.52 -0.21
N VAL A 66 26.50 9.30 0.51
CA VAL A 66 25.82 8.00 0.60
C VAL A 66 24.39 8.11 0.09
N LEU A 67 24.03 7.24 -0.86
CA LEU A 67 22.68 7.12 -1.40
C LEU A 67 21.94 5.95 -0.74
N PHE A 68 20.85 6.26 -0.04
CA PHE A 68 19.93 5.27 0.49
C PHE A 68 18.81 5.02 -0.51
N MET A 69 18.43 3.75 -0.67
CA MET A 69 17.33 3.30 -1.50
C MET A 69 16.37 2.48 -0.65
N VAL A 70 15.14 2.95 -0.51
CA VAL A 70 14.09 2.27 0.26
C VAL A 70 12.84 2.05 -0.58
N TYR A 71 12.13 0.97 -0.30
CA TYR A 71 10.80 0.76 -0.85
C TYR A 71 9.77 1.33 0.12
N THR A 72 8.68 1.91 -0.41
CA THR A 72 7.50 2.17 0.42
C THR A 72 6.88 0.85 0.89
N SER A 73 5.90 0.94 1.78
CA SER A 73 5.20 -0.19 2.41
C SER A 73 4.80 -1.38 1.51
N GLY A 74 4.57 -1.15 0.21
CA GLY A 74 4.30 -2.21 -0.76
C GLY A 74 5.47 -3.15 -1.05
N GLY A 75 6.65 -2.90 -0.45
CA GLY A 75 7.83 -3.76 -0.51
C GLY A 75 8.55 -3.71 -1.85
N ARG A 76 9.40 -4.71 -2.12
CA ARG A 76 10.09 -4.85 -3.41
C ARG A 76 9.09 -5.25 -4.49
N TYR A 77 9.01 -4.46 -5.56
CA TYR A 77 8.20 -4.70 -6.75
C TYR A 77 9.01 -4.41 -8.01
#